data_AF-A0A316D7Y8-F1
#
_entry.id   AF-A0A316D7Y8-F1
#
_cell.length_a   1.000
_cell.length_b   1.000
_cell.length_c   1.000
_cell.angle_alpha   90.00
_cell.angle_beta   90.00
_cell.angle_gamma   90.00
#
_symmetry.space_group_name_H-M   'P 1'
#
loop_
_entity.id
_entity.type
_entity.pdbx_description
1 polymer ?
#
loop_
_entity_poly.entity_id
_entity_poly.type
_entity_poly.pdbx_seq_one_letter_code
_entity_poly.pdbx_strand_id
1 'polypeptide(L)' 'MNGIAGQIETLRLQLLETVDRYSGDFLHPNVLRVSKELDELIVQFQHLQVLEYRRKL' A
#
# COMPACT_ATOMS: atom_id res chain seq x y z
N MET A 1 15.20 -6.48 7.09
CA MET A 1 14.19 -5.49 7.53
C MET A 1 13.48 -4.99 6.29
N ASN A 2 12.19 -5.28 6.11
CA ASN A 2 11.43 -4.79 4.96
C ASN A 2 11.17 -3.29 5.17
N GLY A 3 11.85 -2.44 4.38
CA GLY A 3 11.54 -1.01 4.32
C GLY A 3 10.11 -0.77 3.79
N ILE A 4 9.68 0.49 3.73
CA ILE A 4 8.31 0.87 3.32
C ILE A 4 7.90 0.23 1.98
N ALA A 5 8.82 0.10 1.02
CA ALA A 5 8.56 -0.60 -0.24
C ALA A 5 8.17 -2.09 -0.05
N GLY A 6 8.80 -2.79 0.89
CA GLY A 6 8.44 -4.18 1.20
C GLY A 6 7.12 -4.30 1.97
N GLN A 7 6.75 -3.29 2.75
CA GLN A 7 5.44 -3.22 3.41
C GLN A 7 4.33 -2.97 2.38
N ILE A 8 4.55 -2.08 1.41
CA ILE A 8 3.66 -1.85 0.26
C ILE A 8 3.43 -3.16 -0.50
N GLU A 9 4.50 -3.90 -0.83
CA GLU A 9 4.38 -5.18 -1.53
C GLU A 9 3.56 -6.21 -0.73
N THR A 10 3.79 -6.27 0.58
CA THR A 10 3.05 -7.16 1.48
C THR A 10 1.55 -6.82 1.49
N LEU A 11 1.20 -5.55 1.64
CA LEU A 11 -0.18 -5.09 1.64
C LEU A 11 -0.86 -5.22 0.27
N ARG A 12 -0.10 -5.08 -0.83
CA ARG A 12 -0.60 -5.35 -2.18
C ARG A 12 -1.05 -6.80 -2.33
N LEU A 13 -0.23 -7.75 -1.88
CA LEU A 13 -0.59 -9.17 -1.90
C LEU A 13 -1.83 -9.45 -1.03
N GLN A 14 -1.87 -8.86 0.18
CA GLN A 14 -3.03 -8.97 1.06
C GLN A 14 -4.30 -8.41 0.44
N LEU A 15 -4.23 -7.29 -0.30
CA LEU A 15 -5.38 -6.72 -0.99
C LEU A 15 -5.93 -7.69 -2.04
N LEU A 16 -5.05 -8.29 -2.86
CA LEU A 16 -5.44 -9.27 -3.87
C LEU A 16 -6.13 -10.49 -3.23
N GLU A 17 -5.54 -11.05 -2.18
CA GLU A 17 -6.14 -12.17 -1.43
C GLU A 17 -7.48 -11.78 -0.79
N THR A 18 -7.61 -10.54 -0.33
CA THR A 18 -8.85 -10.04 0.29
C THR A 18 -9.96 -9.89 -0.75
N VAL A 19 -9.65 -9.34 -1.93
CA VAL A 19 -10.61 -9.24 -3.05
C VAL A 19 -11.07 -10.62 -3.49
N ASP A 20 -10.14 -11.56 -3.64
CA ASP A 20 -10.46 -12.95 -4.02
C ASP A 20 -11.36 -13.62 -2.98
N ARG A 21 -11.03 -13.47 -1.68
CA ARG A 21 -11.84 -13.99 -0.56
C ARG A 21 -13.26 -13.45 -0.55
N TYR A 22 -13.47 -12.20 -0.94
CA TYR A 22 -14.79 -11.57 -1.01
C TYR A 22 -15.39 -11.60 -2.43
N SER A 23 -14.98 -12.57 -3.25
CA SER A 23 -15.57 -12.84 -4.58
C SER A 23 -15.57 -11.63 -5.51
N GLY A 24 -14.54 -10.79 -5.42
CA GLY A 24 -14.44 -9.58 -6.24
C GLY A 24 -15.28 -8.40 -5.76
N ASP A 25 -15.86 -8.44 -4.55
CA ASP A 25 -16.55 -7.28 -3.97
C ASP A 25 -15.55 -6.21 -3.51
N PHE A 26 -15.25 -5.28 -4.41
CA PHE A 26 -14.37 -4.15 -4.14
C PHE A 26 -14.91 -3.17 -3.11
N LEU A 27 -16.22 -3.20 -2.83
CA LEU A 27 -16.85 -2.34 -1.82
C LEU A 27 -16.95 -3.01 -0.45
N HIS A 28 -16.51 -4.27 -0.34
CA HIS A 28 -16.49 -4.97 0.91
C HIS A 28 -15.64 -4.19 1.94
N PRO A 29 -16.12 -3.96 3.19
CA PRO A 29 -15.43 -3.13 4.17
C PRO A 29 -13.96 -3.52 4.41
N ASN A 30 -13.65 -4.82 4.35
CA ASN A 30 -12.27 -5.29 4.51
C ASN A 30 -11.39 -5.00 3.30
N VAL A 31 -11.94 -5.04 2.07
CA VAL A 31 -11.21 -4.65 0.87
C VAL A 31 -10.89 -3.15 0.92
N LEU A 32 -11.88 -2.34 1.27
CA LEU A 32 -11.71 -0.89 1.43
C LEU A 32 -10.69 -0.54 2.50
N ARG A 33 -10.72 -1.24 3.65
CA ARG A 33 -9.74 -1.04 4.73
C ARG A 33 -8.31 -1.31 4.26
N VAL A 34 -8.07 -2.46 3.64
CA VAL A 34 -6.73 -2.85 3.16
C VAL A 34 -6.27 -1.92 2.02
N SER A 35 -7.18 -1.52 1.13
CA SER A 35 -6.89 -0.55 0.07
C SER A 35 -6.44 0.80 0.64
N LYS A 36 -7.14 1.29 1.67
CA LYS A 36 -6.78 2.56 2.32
C LYS A 36 -5.42 2.49 3.00
N GLU A 37 -5.13 1.40 3.71
CA GLU A 37 -3.82 1.17 4.35
C GLU A 37 -2.69 1.14 3.32
N LEU A 38 -2.92 0.53 2.16
CA LEU A 38 -1.97 0.51 1.05
C LEU A 38 -1.73 1.92 0.47
N ASP A 39 -2.80 2.68 0.23
CA ASP A 39 -2.70 4.05 -0.30
C ASP A 39 -1.90 4.97 0.63
N GLU A 40 -2.13 4.88 1.94
CA GLU A 40 -1.39 5.67 2.93
C GLU A 40 0.12 5.38 2.88
N LEU A 41 0.52 4.11 2.74
CA LEU A 41 1.92 3.75 2.60
C LEU A 41 2.54 4.22 1.28
N ILE A 42 1.80 4.15 0.18
CA ILE A 42 2.26 4.65 -1.12
C ILE A 42 2.54 6.15 -1.05
N VAL A 43 1.64 6.93 -0.45
CA VAL A 43 1.82 8.38 -0.27
C VAL A 43 3.04 8.67 0.60
N GLN A 44 3.22 7.93 1.71
CA GLN A 44 4.40 8.09 2.57
C GLN A 44 5.70 7.77 1.82
N PHE A 45 5.73 6.70 1.03
CA PHE A 45 6.88 6.31 0.24
C PHE A 45 7.24 7.39 -0.79
N GLN A 46 6.25 7.92 -1.51
CA GLN A 46 6.45 9.01 -2.47
C GLN A 46 7.01 10.27 -1.79
N HIS A 47 6.49 10.62 -0.62
CA HIS A 47 7.00 11.78 0.12
C HIS A 47 8.48 11.61 0.51
N LEU A 48 8.85 10.42 0.97
CA LEU A 48 10.25 10.10 1.30
C LEU A 48 11.15 10.17 0.07
N GLN A 49 10.72 9.63 -1.07
CA GLN A 49 11.47 9.72 -2.33
C GLN A 49 11.71 11.18 -2.75
N VAL A 50 10.71 12.05 -2.61
CA VAL A 50 10.85 13.49 -2.90
C VAL A 50 11.87 14.15 -1.95
N LEU A 51 11.83 13.84 -0.66
CA LEU A 51 12.79 14.37 0.32
C LEU A 51 14.22 13.89 0.04
N GLU A 52 14.40 12.62 -0.30
CA GLU A 52 15.70 12.05 -0.69
C GLU A 52 16.25 12.69 -1.95
N TYR A 53 15.41 12.94 -2.95
CA TYR A 53 15.81 13.65 -4.17
C TYR A 53 16.27 15.08 -3.86
N ARG A 54 15.51 15.82 -3.04
CA ARG A 54 15.87 17.20 -2.65
C ARG A 54 17.18 17.29 -1.86
N ARG A 55 17.53 16.27 -1.07
CA ARG A 55 18.80 16.22 -0.32
C ARG A 55 20.03 15.98 -1.19
N LYS A 56 19.85 15.50 -2.42
CA LYS A 56 20.93 15.21 -3.39
C LYS A 56 21.24 16.39 -4.31
N LEU A 57 20.43 17.44 -4.28
CA LEU A 57 20.63 18.73 -4.98
C LEU A 57 21.40 19.70 -4.08
#